data_AF-A0A3C0JNP0-F1
#
_entry.id   AF-A0A3C0JNP0-F1
#
_cell.length_a   1.000
_cell.length_b   1.000
_cell.length_c   1.000
_cell.angle_alpha   90.00
_cell.angle_beta   90.00
_cell.angle_gamma   90.00
#
_symmetry.space_group_name_H-M   'P 1'
#
loop_
_entity.id
_entity.type
_entity.pdbx_description
1 polymer ?
#
loop_
_entity_poly.entity_id
_entity_poly.type
_entity_poly.pdbx_seq_one_letter_code
_entity_poly.pdbx_strand_id
1 'polypeptide(L)'
;MNEPESEDAPFSKVERLGGAIAHGSTLLIGIPLTVFLHEFPLFLAPCPLAAYMISRSFRRRRMAWGSFQAMQATVVQGFILLMAVGMIYTSVAPRLPLVFGLAGFLAFLYTLWGALDTLLGYDFRYFYVGDLLNKVSDANL
;
A
#
# COMPACT_ATOMS: atom_id res chain seq x y z
N MET A 1 -33.23 2.33 -11.02
CA MET A 1 -32.91 3.78 -11.02
C MET A 1 -31.41 3.85 -10.87
N ASN A 2 -30.67 3.97 -11.98
CA ASN A 2 -29.22 4.11 -11.95
C ASN A 2 -28.92 5.56 -11.53
N GLU A 3 -28.28 5.74 -10.39
CA GLU A 3 -27.74 7.05 -10.03
C GLU A 3 -26.75 7.49 -11.11
N PRO A 4 -26.81 8.75 -11.56
CA PRO A 4 -25.83 9.26 -12.50
C PRO A 4 -24.48 9.22 -11.79
N GLU A 5 -23.51 8.51 -12.38
CA GLU A 5 -22.13 8.63 -11.93
C GLU A 5 -21.74 10.10 -12.09
N SER A 6 -21.46 10.77 -10.97
CA SER A 6 -20.97 12.15 -10.98
C SER A 6 -19.79 12.23 -11.94
N GLU A 7 -19.90 13.05 -12.98
CA GLU A 7 -18.88 13.32 -13.99
C GLU A 7 -17.58 13.93 -13.41
N ASP A 8 -17.48 14.11 -12.09
CA ASP A 8 -16.40 14.84 -11.42
C ASP A 8 -15.23 13.98 -10.92
N ALA A 9 -15.28 12.65 -11.04
CA ALA A 9 -14.16 11.79 -10.62
C ALA A 9 -13.25 11.45 -11.81
N PRO A 10 -11.98 11.91 -11.85
CA PRO A 10 -11.08 11.71 -12.99
C PRO A 10 -10.73 10.24 -13.25
N PHE A 11 -10.97 9.36 -12.27
CA PHE A 11 -10.66 7.93 -12.35
C PHE A 11 -11.86 7.06 -11.97
N SER A 12 -11.92 5.87 -12.56
CA SER A 12 -13.04 4.94 -12.36
C SER A 12 -13.19 4.54 -10.89
N LYS A 13 -14.43 4.34 -10.44
CA LYS A 13 -14.72 3.85 -9.07
C LYS A 13 -13.94 2.58 -8.72
N VAL A 14 -13.75 1.71 -9.72
CA VAL A 14 -13.00 0.46 -9.59
C VAL A 14 -11.52 0.72 -9.28
N GLU A 15 -10.88 1.63 -10.01
CA GLU A 15 -9.49 2.01 -9.74
C GLU A 15 -9.33 2.67 -8.38
N ARG A 16 -10.26 3.58 -8.02
CA ARG A 16 -10.25 4.29 -6.73
C ARG A 16 -10.34 3.32 -5.56
N LEU A 17 -11.32 2.40 -5.63
CA LEU A 17 -11.50 1.39 -4.59
C LEU A 17 -10.32 0.42 -4.54
N GLY A 18 -9.80 -0.02 -5.69
CA GLY A 18 -8.65 -0.92 -5.70
C GLY A 18 -7.36 -0.26 -5.18
N GLY A 19 -7.14 1.02 -5.47
CA GLY A 19 -6.08 1.82 -4.86
C GLY A 19 -6.25 1.90 -3.35
N ALA A 20 -7.45 2.24 -2.88
CA ALA A 20 -7.76 2.31 -1.46
C ALA A 20 -7.53 0.98 -0.74
N ILE A 21 -7.94 -0.14 -1.33
CA ILE A 21 -7.71 -1.49 -0.78
C ILE A 21 -6.23 -1.84 -0.79
N ALA A 22 -5.49 -1.51 -1.85
CA ALA A 22 -4.06 -1.79 -1.92
C ALA A 22 -3.28 -1.06 -0.81
N HIS A 23 -3.56 0.23 -0.64
CA HIS A 23 -2.98 1.05 0.42
C HIS A 23 -3.45 0.62 1.82
N GLY A 24 -4.74 0.31 1.98
CA GLY A 24 -5.34 -0.14 3.23
C GLY A 24 -5.09 -1.61 3.57
N SER A 25 -4.27 -2.34 2.79
CA SER A 25 -4.09 -3.79 2.96
C SER A 25 -3.52 -4.19 4.32
N THR A 26 -2.67 -3.37 4.96
CA THR A 26 -2.28 -3.62 6.36
C THR A 26 -3.47 -3.64 7.30
N LEU A 27 -4.40 -2.69 7.14
CA LEU A 27 -5.58 -2.57 8.00
C LEU A 27 -6.62 -3.66 7.71
N LEU A 28 -6.84 -3.96 6.43
CA LEU A 28 -7.89 -4.86 5.97
C LEU A 28 -7.49 -6.34 5.99
N ILE A 29 -6.20 -6.63 5.87
CA ILE A 29 -5.67 -7.99 5.74
C ILE A 29 -4.67 -8.26 6.87
N GLY A 30 -3.60 -7.47 6.95
CA GLY A 30 -2.49 -7.72 7.87
C GLY A 30 -2.89 -7.78 9.34
N ILE A 31 -3.51 -6.71 9.85
CA ILE A 31 -3.96 -6.61 11.25
C ILE A 31 -4.95 -7.73 11.59
N PRO A 32 -6.05 -7.96 10.81
CA PRO A 32 -6.95 -9.07 11.07
C PRO A 32 -6.24 -10.42 11.12
N LEU A 33 -5.38 -10.75 10.14
CA LEU A 33 -4.66 -12.02 10.13
C LEU A 33 -3.75 -12.17 11.34
N THR A 34 -3.00 -11.13 11.71
CA THR A 34 -2.16 -11.16 12.92
C THR A 34 -2.99 -11.33 14.20
N VAL A 35 -4.16 -10.70 14.30
CA VAL A 35 -5.04 -10.82 15.48
C VAL A 35 -5.64 -12.21 15.60
N PHE A 36 -6.13 -12.80 14.50
CA PHE A 36 -6.83 -14.10 14.53
C PHE A 36 -5.87 -15.29 14.60
N LEU A 37 -4.71 -15.19 13.96
CA LEU A 37 -3.76 -16.30 13.85
C LEU A 37 -2.54 -16.15 14.77
N HIS A 38 -2.45 -15.04 15.51
CA HIS A 38 -1.45 -14.76 16.55
C HIS A 38 0.03 -14.82 16.10
N GLU A 39 0.34 -14.76 14.80
CA GLU A 39 1.72 -14.64 14.32
C GLU A 39 2.03 -13.23 13.79
N PHE A 40 3.17 -12.73 14.22
CA PHE A 40 3.76 -11.48 13.75
C PHE A 40 5.27 -11.72 13.54
N PRO A 41 5.87 -11.25 12.43
CA PRO A 41 5.34 -10.33 11.41
C PRO A 41 4.84 -11.04 10.14
N LEU A 42 4.87 -12.37 10.10
CA LEU A 42 4.62 -13.17 8.90
C LEU A 42 3.27 -12.87 8.24
N PHE A 43 2.23 -12.62 9.03
CA PHE A 43 0.91 -12.31 8.50
C PHE A 43 0.75 -10.90 7.93
N LEU A 44 1.81 -10.09 7.92
CA LEU A 44 1.87 -8.89 7.10
C LEU A 44 2.29 -9.18 5.65
N ALA A 45 2.91 -10.33 5.36
CA ALA A 45 3.38 -10.69 4.01
C ALA A 45 2.27 -10.71 2.92
N PRO A 46 1.02 -11.07 3.22
CA PRO A 46 -0.08 -10.95 2.26
C PRO A 46 -0.38 -9.53 1.80
N CYS A 47 -0.03 -8.49 2.58
CA CYS A 47 -0.35 -7.09 2.26
C CYS A 47 0.35 -6.60 0.96
N PRO A 48 1.69 -6.64 0.84
CA PRO A 48 2.36 -6.27 -0.40
C PRO A 48 1.97 -7.19 -1.57
N LEU A 49 1.73 -8.48 -1.30
CA LEU A 49 1.27 -9.41 -2.34
C LEU A 49 -0.10 -9.02 -2.90
N ALA A 50 -1.07 -8.72 -2.04
CA ALA A 50 -2.40 -8.29 -2.46
C ALA A 50 -2.35 -6.98 -3.25
N ALA A 51 -1.59 -6.00 -2.77
CA ALA A 51 -1.36 -4.74 -3.49
C ALA A 51 -0.74 -4.99 -4.89
N TYR A 52 0.24 -5.89 -4.98
CA TYR A 52 0.88 -6.25 -6.24
C TYR A 52 -0.09 -6.94 -7.21
N MET A 53 -0.91 -7.86 -6.72
CA MET A 53 -1.93 -8.54 -7.52
C MET A 53 -2.97 -7.56 -8.05
N ILE A 54 -3.39 -6.57 -7.25
CA ILE A 54 -4.26 -5.48 -7.67
C ILE A 54 -3.57 -4.67 -8.78
N SER A 55 -2.31 -4.27 -8.59
CA SER A 55 -1.54 -3.54 -9.60
C SER A 55 -1.46 -4.30 -10.93
N ARG A 56 -1.19 -5.61 -10.88
CA ARG A 56 -1.09 -6.44 -12.08
C ARG A 56 -2.45 -6.67 -12.74
N SER A 57 -3.52 -6.73 -11.96
CA SER A 57 -4.90 -6.78 -12.48
C SER A 57 -5.23 -5.52 -13.28
N PHE A 58 -4.95 -4.33 -12.72
CA PHE A 58 -5.17 -3.05 -13.40
C PHE A 58 -4.31 -2.87 -14.64
N ARG A 59 -3.03 -3.27 -14.58
CA ARG A 59 -2.16 -3.21 -15.76
C ARG A 59 -2.70 -4.02 -16.94
N ARG A 60 -3.25 -5.23 -16.68
CA ARG A 60 -3.88 -6.07 -17.72
C ARG A 60 -5.12 -5.42 -18.35
N ARG A 61 -5.80 -4.56 -17.60
CA ARG A 61 -7.00 -3.81 -18.04
C ARG A 61 -6.69 -2.43 -18.61
N ARG A 62 -5.40 -2.07 -18.78
CA ARG A 62 -4.94 -0.74 -19.21
C ARG A 62 -5.39 0.41 -18.29
N MET A 63 -5.60 0.11 -17.02
CA MET A 63 -5.90 1.08 -15.95
C MET A 63 -4.58 1.57 -15.36
N ALA A 64 -3.96 2.55 -16.03
CA ALA A 64 -2.60 2.99 -15.71
C ALA A 64 -2.51 3.63 -14.31
N TRP A 65 -3.46 4.50 -13.98
CA TRP A 65 -3.53 5.19 -12.70
C TRP A 65 -3.69 4.19 -11.53
N GLY A 66 -4.70 3.33 -11.59
CA GLY A 66 -4.90 2.31 -10.55
C GLY A 66 -3.71 1.37 -10.41
N SER A 67 -3.07 0.98 -11.54
CA SER A 67 -1.87 0.14 -11.52
C SER A 67 -0.70 0.83 -10.81
N PHE A 68 -0.51 2.12 -11.04
CA PHE A 68 0.54 2.91 -10.42
C PHE A 68 0.33 3.07 -8.91
N GLN A 69 -0.89 3.43 -8.49
CA GLN A 69 -1.25 3.57 -7.07
C GLN A 69 -1.07 2.24 -6.32
N ALA A 70 -1.56 1.12 -6.86
CA ALA A 70 -1.39 -0.18 -6.25
C ALA A 70 0.09 -0.66 -6.23
N MET A 71 0.90 -0.23 -7.20
CA MET A 71 2.35 -0.52 -7.19
C MET A 71 3.07 0.28 -6.10
N GLN A 72 2.72 1.56 -5.91
CA GLN A 72 3.21 2.35 -4.80
C GLN A 72 2.85 1.71 -3.45
N ALA A 73 1.60 1.27 -3.29
CA ALA A 73 1.18 0.53 -2.11
C ALA A 73 2.00 -0.74 -1.89
N THR A 74 2.28 -1.51 -2.95
CA THR A 74 3.13 -2.72 -2.86
C THR A 74 4.47 -2.43 -2.21
N VAL A 75 5.15 -1.37 -2.66
CA VAL A 75 6.47 -0.99 -2.15
C VAL A 75 6.40 -0.60 -0.67
N VAL A 76 5.44 0.23 -0.29
CA VAL A 76 5.34 0.71 1.10
C VAL A 76 4.85 -0.39 2.05
N GLN A 77 3.95 -1.26 1.60
CA GLN A 77 3.55 -2.45 2.36
C GLN A 77 4.73 -3.40 2.56
N GLY A 78 5.60 -3.53 1.56
CA GLY A 78 6.87 -4.27 1.68
C GLY A 78 7.82 -3.63 2.68
N PHE A 79 7.93 -2.30 2.69
CA PHE A 79 8.69 -1.57 3.70
C PHE A 79 8.16 -1.81 5.12
N ILE A 80 6.83 -1.76 5.33
CA ILE A 80 6.20 -2.05 6.63
C ILE A 80 6.56 -3.46 7.10
N LEU A 81 6.46 -4.46 6.20
CA LEU A 81 6.87 -5.83 6.51
C LEU A 81 8.34 -5.90 6.93
N LEU A 82 9.24 -5.21 6.22
CA LEU A 82 10.66 -5.18 6.58
C LEU A 82 10.92 -4.52 7.94
N MET A 83 10.21 -3.44 8.26
CA MET A 83 10.30 -2.81 9.59
C MET A 83 9.79 -3.76 10.69
N ALA A 84 8.68 -4.46 10.43
CA ALA A 84 8.13 -5.46 11.34
C ALA A 84 9.10 -6.63 11.59
N VAL A 85 9.77 -7.12 10.54
CA VAL A 85 10.86 -8.11 10.65
C VAL A 85 12.03 -7.53 11.45
N GLY A 86 12.50 -6.33 11.12
CA GLY A 86 13.60 -5.66 11.82
C GLY A 86 13.34 -5.51 13.32
N MET A 87 12.10 -5.20 13.71
CA MET A 87 11.70 -5.11 15.11
C MET A 87 11.93 -6.41 15.89
N ILE A 88 11.66 -7.57 15.29
CA ILE A 88 11.83 -8.88 15.93
C ILE A 88 13.30 -9.30 15.99
N TYR A 89 14.04 -9.11 14.90
CA TYR A 89 15.42 -9.61 14.77
C TYR A 89 16.49 -8.67 15.37
N THR A 90 16.12 -7.47 15.82
CA THR A 90 17.04 -6.52 16.50
C THR A 90 16.81 -6.40 18.01
N SER A 91 16.06 -7.35 18.58
CA SER A 91 15.71 -7.42 20.01
C SER A 91 16.91 -7.46 20.96
N VAL A 92 18.11 -7.80 20.49
CA VAL A 92 19.37 -7.75 21.25
C VAL A 92 19.80 -6.34 21.66
N ALA A 93 19.30 -5.30 20.98
CA ALA A 93 19.58 -3.90 21.31
C ALA A 93 18.27 -3.18 21.66
N PRO A 94 18.00 -2.82 22.93
CA PRO A 94 16.67 -2.40 23.39
C PRO A 94 16.03 -1.23 22.63
N ARG A 95 16.84 -0.35 22.03
CA ARG A 95 16.36 0.82 21.29
C ARG A 95 15.99 0.52 19.84
N LEU A 96 16.57 -0.51 19.22
CA LEU A 96 16.34 -0.80 17.80
C LEU A 96 14.91 -1.27 17.51
N PRO A 97 14.28 -2.16 18.29
CA PRO A 97 12.88 -2.52 18.10
C PRO A 97 11.93 -1.32 18.15
N LEU A 98 12.19 -0.36 19.04
CA LEU A 98 11.40 0.87 19.13
C LEU A 98 11.51 1.72 17.86
N VAL A 99 12.72 1.84 17.30
CA VAL A 99 12.95 2.58 16.04
C VAL A 99 12.24 1.91 14.88
N PHE A 100 12.39 0.59 14.73
CA PHE A 100 11.71 -0.17 13.67
C PHE A 100 10.19 -0.14 13.82
N GLY A 101 9.69 -0.34 15.05
CA GLY A 101 8.27 -0.28 15.36
C GLY A 101 7.67 1.10 15.05
N LEU A 102 8.35 2.17 15.45
CA LEU A 102 7.92 3.55 15.14
C LEU A 102 7.95 3.81 13.63
N ALA A 103 9.02 3.42 12.93
CA ALA A 103 9.13 3.59 11.48
C ALA A 103 8.02 2.85 10.72
N GLY A 104 7.76 1.59 11.09
CA GLY A 104 6.69 0.79 10.52
C GLY A 104 5.30 1.38 10.82
N PHE A 105 5.08 1.87 12.04
CA PHE A 105 3.82 2.51 12.43
C PHE A 105 3.57 3.82 11.68
N LEU A 106 4.59 4.67 11.53
CA LEU A 106 4.47 5.91 10.75
C LEU A 106 4.22 5.62 9.27
N ALA A 107 4.89 4.63 8.70
CA ALA A 107 4.63 4.19 7.34
C ALA A 107 3.19 3.66 7.20
N PHE A 108 2.69 2.89 8.16
CA PHE A 108 1.30 2.45 8.19
C PHE A 108 0.32 3.62 8.18
N LEU A 109 0.50 4.63 9.06
CA LEU A 109 -0.36 5.82 9.05
C LEU A 109 -0.31 6.54 7.69
N TYR A 110 0.87 6.61 7.07
CA TYR A 110 1.01 7.22 5.76
C TYR A 110 0.31 6.42 4.66
N THR A 111 0.27 5.08 4.76
CA THR A 111 -0.53 4.26 3.83
C THR A 111 -2.03 4.52 3.98
N LEU A 112 -2.54 4.79 5.18
CA LEU A 112 -3.94 5.14 5.39
C LEU A 112 -4.32 6.46 4.71
N TRP A 113 -3.41 7.43 4.72
CA TRP A 113 -3.59 8.66 3.95
C TRP A 113 -3.66 8.37 2.45
N GLY A 114 -2.75 7.54 1.94
CA GLY A 114 -2.82 7.10 0.54
C GLY A 114 -4.08 6.32 0.20
N ALA A 115 -4.65 5.56 1.14
CA ALA A 115 -5.92 4.87 0.96
C ALA A 115 -7.09 5.87 0.83
N LEU A 116 -7.08 6.94 1.63
CA LEU A 116 -8.09 8.00 1.55
C LEU A 116 -7.96 8.79 0.23
N ASP A 117 -6.76 9.21 -0.13
CA ASP A 117 -6.53 10.00 -1.35
C ASP A 117 -6.93 9.20 -2.61
N THR A 118 -6.55 7.93 -2.69
CA THR A 118 -6.94 7.06 -3.82
C THR A 118 -8.44 6.77 -3.82
N LEU A 119 -9.08 6.63 -2.65
CA LEU A 119 -10.53 6.50 -2.55
C LEU A 119 -11.24 7.75 -3.08
N LEU A 120 -10.71 8.94 -2.82
CA LEU A 120 -11.24 10.22 -3.32
C LEU A 120 -10.89 10.47 -4.79
N GLY A 121 -9.94 9.72 -5.36
CA GLY A 121 -9.50 9.87 -6.75
C GLY A 121 -8.37 10.89 -6.93
N TYR A 122 -7.66 11.23 -5.85
CA TYR A 122 -6.47 12.07 -5.90
C TYR A 122 -5.22 11.24 -6.20
N ASP A 123 -4.28 11.87 -6.91
CA ASP A 123 -2.95 11.31 -7.14
C ASP A 123 -2.13 11.31 -5.85
N PHE A 124 -2.13 10.17 -5.18
CA PHE A 124 -1.24 9.99 -4.05
C PHE A 124 0.18 9.68 -4.54
N ARG A 125 1.16 10.41 -3.99
CA ARG A 125 2.59 10.20 -4.27
C ARG A 125 3.33 10.16 -2.95
N TYR A 126 3.84 8.98 -2.60
CA TYR A 126 4.73 8.85 -1.46
C TYR A 126 6.00 9.66 -1.70
N PHE A 127 6.39 10.47 -0.71
CA PHE A 127 7.66 11.22 -0.73
C PHE A 127 8.82 10.25 -1.03
N TYR A 128 9.70 10.59 -1.98
CA TYR A 128 10.79 9.75 -2.55
C TYR A 128 10.42 8.51 -3.39
N VAL A 129 9.27 7.86 -3.17
CA VAL A 129 8.87 6.67 -3.98
C VAL A 129 8.30 7.09 -5.33
N GLY A 130 7.58 8.21 -5.38
CA GLY A 130 7.05 8.76 -6.63
C GLY A 130 8.16 9.01 -7.67
N ASP A 131 9.27 9.64 -7.26
CA ASP A 131 10.38 9.98 -8.16
C ASP A 131 11.19 8.75 -8.58
N LEU A 132 11.36 7.76 -7.69
CA LEU A 132 12.03 6.51 -8.01
C LEU A 132 11.22 5.69 -9.04
N LEU A 133 9.90 5.59 -8.86
CA LEU A 133 9.02 4.85 -9.77
C LEU A 133 8.90 5.53 -11.14
N ASN A 134 8.87 6.86 -11.21
CA ASN A 134 8.88 7.56 -12.50
C ASN A 134 10.18 7.28 -13.26
N LYS A 135 11.34 7.32 -12.59
CA LYS A 135 12.63 6.98 -13.22
C LYS A 135 12.68 5.54 -13.76
N VAL A 136 12.11 4.57 -13.04
CA VAL A 136 12.07 3.16 -13.49
C VAL A 136 11.02 2.94 -14.59
N SER A 137 9.92 3.69 -14.56
CA SER A 137 8.89 3.64 -15.60
C SER A 137 9.39 4.26 -16.91
N ASP A 138 10.08 5.40 -16.85
CA ASP A 138 10.64 6.07 -18.02
C ASP A 138 11.82 5.30 -18.64
N ALA A 139 12.55 4.51 -17.85
CA ALA A 139 13.62 3.65 -18.34
C ALA A 139 13.13 2.35 -19.02
N ASN A 140 11.84 2.00 -18.86
CA ASN A 140 11.24 0.76 -19.38
C ASN A 140 10.12 1.01 -20.41
N LEU A 141 9.95 2.27 -20.87
CA LEU A 141 9.15 2.66 -22.02
C LEU A 141 10.08 2.98 -23.21
#